data_AF-A0A174B3Z0-F1
#
_entry.id   AF-A0A174B3Z0-F1
#
_cell.length_a   1.000
_cell.length_b   1.000
_cell.length_c   1.000
_cell.angle_alpha   90.00
_cell.angle_beta   90.00
_cell.angle_gamma   90.00
#
_symmetry.space_group_name_H-M   'P 1'
#
loop_
_entity.id
_entity.type
_entity.pdbx_description
1 polymer ?
#
loop_
_entity_poly.entity_id
_entity_poly.type
_entity_poly.pdbx_seq_one_letter_code
_entity_poly.pdbx_strand_id
1 'polypeptide(L)' 'MSHDKRLKIAGQMPPLRRIPFGEIYDASKDEVLLWLKEQPELLNLFADKLRSWGCITFDKKSGTWRGADYHD' A
#
# COMPACT_ATOMS: atom_id res chain seq x y z
N MET A 1 -6.15 -2.42 20.38
CA MET A 1 -5.74 -2.34 18.96
C MET A 1 -6.95 -1.93 18.15
N SER A 2 -6.93 -0.75 17.52
CA SER A 2 -8.02 -0.31 16.65
C SER A 2 -8.06 -1.23 15.43
N HIS A 3 -9.08 -2.09 15.34
CA HIS A 3 -9.35 -2.86 14.14
C HIS A 3 -9.92 -1.91 13.09
N ASP A 4 -9.03 -1.23 12.37
CA ASP A 4 -9.43 -0.45 11.21
C ASP A 4 -10.26 -1.37 10.31
N LYS A 5 -11.52 -1.00 10.06
CA LYS A 5 -12.46 -1.83 9.32
C LYS A 5 -11.93 -2.15 7.92
N ARG A 6 -11.06 -1.29 7.36
CA ARG A 6 -10.39 -1.47 6.07
C ARG A 6 -9.46 -2.69 6.05
N LEU A 7 -8.91 -3.10 7.20
CA LEU A 7 -8.08 -4.30 7.31
C LEU A 7 -8.86 -5.61 7.16
N LYS A 8 -10.20 -5.59 7.30
CA LYS A 8 -11.02 -6.80 7.13
C LYS A 8 -10.90 -7.37 5.71
N ILE A 9 -10.68 -6.50 4.71
CA ILE A 9 -10.50 -6.90 3.31
C ILE A 9 -9.26 -7.79 3.15
N ALA A 10 -8.18 -7.52 3.88
CA ALA A 10 -6.98 -8.36 3.84
C ALA A 10 -7.26 -9.80 4.31
N GLY A 11 -8.22 -10.00 5.22
CA GLY A 11 -8.66 -11.33 5.64
C GLY A 11 -9.47 -12.11 4.59
N GLN A 12 -9.90 -11.46 3.51
CA GLN A 12 -10.60 -12.08 2.39
C GLN A 12 -9.68 -12.39 1.20
N MET A 13 -8.37 -12.19 1.36
CA MET A 13 -7.39 -12.48 0.34
C MET A 13 -7.44 -13.98 -0.02
N PRO A 14 -7.58 -14.34 -1.31
CA PRO A 14 -7.54 -15.74 -1.72
C PRO A 14 -6.12 -16.31 -1.54
N PRO A 15 -5.93 -17.63 -1.66
CA PRO A 15 -4.60 -18.21 -1.74
C PRO A 15 -3.84 -17.65 -2.94
N LEU A 16 -2.74 -16.94 -2.70
CA LEU A 16 -1.92 -16.27 -3.71
C LEU A 16 -0.45 -16.70 -3.56
N ARG A 17 0.27 -16.75 -4.68
CA ARG A 17 1.68 -17.13 -4.74
C ARG A 17 2.57 -15.90 -4.63
N ARG A 18 3.41 -15.89 -3.60
CA ARG A 18 4.37 -14.79 -3.39
C ARG A 18 5.57 -14.87 -4.33
N ILE A 19 6.08 -16.08 -4.58
CA ILE A 19 7.24 -16.34 -5.45
C ILE A 19 7.06 -17.75 -6.04
N PRO A 20 7.22 -17.95 -7.35
CA PRO A 20 7.41 -19.28 -7.90
C PRO A 20 8.69 -19.89 -7.29
N PHE A 21 8.60 -21.10 -6.71
CA PHE A 21 9.74 -21.77 -6.10
C PHE A 21 10.96 -21.80 -7.04
N GLY A 22 12.06 -21.16 -6.64
CA GLY A 22 13.35 -21.22 -7.35
C GLY A 22 13.70 -20.02 -8.25
N GLU A 23 12.84 -19.01 -8.36
CA GLU A 23 13.15 -17.80 -9.13
C GLU A 23 13.65 -16.63 -8.26
N ILE A 24 14.40 -15.71 -8.88
CA ILE A 24 14.73 -14.40 -8.30
C ILE A 24 13.41 -13.65 -8.06
N TYR A 25 13.28 -13.06 -6.86
CA TYR A 25 12.09 -12.30 -6.49
C TYR A 25 11.82 -11.16 -7.48
N ASP A 26 10.61 -11.15 -8.04
CA ASP A 26 10.12 -10.12 -8.95
C ASP A 26 8.76 -9.64 -8.44
N ALA A 27 8.71 -8.39 -7.96
CA ALA A 27 7.50 -7.79 -7.42
C ALA A 27 6.37 -7.69 -8.46
N SER A 28 6.69 -7.67 -9.76
CA SER A 28 5.70 -7.67 -10.82
C SER A 28 4.99 -9.02 -10.98
N LYS A 29 5.57 -10.10 -10.44
CA LYS A 29 5.02 -11.46 -10.45
C LYS A 29 4.45 -11.89 -9.09
N ASP A 30 4.60 -11.08 -8.05
CA ASP A 30 4.08 -11.38 -6.72
C ASP A 30 2.55 -11.20 -6.71
N GLU A 31 1.83 -12.32 -6.74
CA GLU A 31 0.36 -12.32 -6.77
C GLU A 31 -0.24 -11.61 -5.55
N VAL A 32 0.47 -11.58 -4.42
CA VAL A 32 0.04 -10.85 -3.21
C VAL A 32 0.10 -9.35 -3.47
N LEU A 33 1.21 -8.82 -4.00
CA LEU A 33 1.34 -7.40 -4.32
C LEU A 33 0.37 -6.98 -5.43
N LEU A 34 0.20 -7.84 -6.43
CA LEU A 34 -0.76 -7.64 -7.52
C LEU A 34 -2.21 -7.66 -7.04
N TRP A 35 -2.55 -8.40 -5.98
CA TRP A 35 -3.89 -8.36 -5.42
C TRP A 35 -4.08 -7.13 -4.53
N LEU A 36 -3.07 -6.77 -3.72
CA LEU A 36 -3.13 -5.62 -2.81
C LEU A 36 -3.30 -4.29 -3.56
N LYS A 37 -2.66 -4.12 -4.72
CA LYS A 37 -2.82 -2.91 -5.54
C LYS A 37 -4.26 -2.73 -6.06
N GLU A 38 -5.04 -3.81 -6.13
CA GLU A 38 -6.43 -3.78 -6.58
C GLU A 38 -7.42 -3.52 -5.44
N GLN A 39 -6.94 -3.29 -4.20
CA GLN A 39 -7.78 -3.01 -3.03
C GLN A 39 -7.67 -1.53 -2.61
N PRO A 40 -8.56 -0.64 -3.09
CA PRO A 40 -8.49 0.80 -2.79
C PRO A 40 -8.49 1.12 -1.30
N GLU A 41 -9.21 0.37 -0.48
CA GLU A 41 -9.32 0.58 0.97
C GLU A 41 -8.01 0.33 1.69
N LEU A 42 -7.26 -0.71 1.26
CA LEU A 42 -5.95 -1.02 1.81
C LEU A 42 -4.91 -0.01 1.34
N LEU A 43 -4.98 0.43 0.08
CA LEU A 43 -4.12 1.49 -0.44
C LEU A 43 -4.37 2.83 0.28
N ASN A 44 -5.62 3.20 0.51
CA ASN A 44 -5.98 4.40 1.27
C ASN A 44 -5.51 4.31 2.73
N LEU A 45 -5.66 3.15 3.37
CA LEU A 45 -5.11 2.92 4.69
C LEU A 45 -3.59 3.08 4.71
N PHE A 46 -2.90 2.60 3.69
CA PHE A 46 -1.45 2.73 3.58
C PHE A 46 -1.03 4.19 3.39
N ALA A 47 -1.71 4.94 2.52
CA ALA A 47 -1.48 6.37 2.33
C ALA A 47 -1.72 7.17 3.63
N ASP A 48 -2.80 6.87 4.36
CA ASP A 48 -3.08 7.49 5.66
C ASP A 48 -1.96 7.21 6.67
N LYS A 49 -1.43 5.98 6.68
CA LYS A 49 -0.28 5.62 7.53
C LYS A 49 0.98 6.38 7.15
N LEU A 50 1.33 6.42 5.87
CA LEU A 50 2.49 7.17 5.36
C LEU A 50 2.39 8.65 5.73
N ARG A 51 1.19 9.23 5.64
CA ARG A 51 0.93 10.59 6.11
C ARG A 51 1.13 10.72 7.61
N SER A 52 0.56 9.81 8.40
CA SER A 52 0.66 9.84 9.87
C SER A 52 2.09 9.70 10.38
N TRP A 53 2.92 8.97 9.63
CA TRP A 53 4.36 8.81 9.91
C TRP A 53 5.19 9.98 9.40
N GLY A 54 4.58 10.95 8.71
CA GLY A 54 5.28 12.09 8.13
C GLY A 54 6.10 11.76 6.90
N CYS A 55 5.93 10.59 6.27
CA CYS A 55 6.63 10.22 5.04
C CYS A 55 6.12 11.01 3.83
N ILE A 56 4.82 11.33 3.82
CA ILE A 56 4.18 12.13 2.77
C ILE A 56 3.35 13.26 3.38
N THR A 57 3.30 14.39 2.68
CA THR A 57 2.50 15.56 3.04
C THR A 57 1.57 15.94 1.91
N PHE A 58 0.35 16.33 2.25
CA PHE A 58 -0.61 16.83 1.28
C PHE A 58 -0.53 18.36 1.21
N ASP A 59 -0.16 18.88 0.04
CA ASP A 59 -0.22 20.31 -0.24
C ASP A 59 -1.63 20.69 -0.71
N LYS A 60 -2.34 21.44 0.13
CA LYS A 60 -3.70 21.92 -0.18
C LYS A 60 -3.74 22.93 -1.33
N LYS A 61 -2.64 23.66 -1.59
CA LYS A 61 -2.61 24.69 -2.64
C LYS A 61 -2.54 24.06 -4.03
N SER A 62 -1.68 23.06 -4.21
CA SER A 62 -1.54 22.34 -5.48
C SER A 62 -2.48 21.12 -5.60
N GLY A 63 -3.06 20.66 -4.49
CA GLY A 63 -3.88 19.44 -4.46
C GLY A 63 -3.06 18.16 -4.64
N THR A 64 -1.77 18.19 -4.31
CA THR A 64 -0.85 17.08 -4.55
C THR A 64 -0.31 16.47 -3.26
N TRP A 65 0.06 15.20 -3.34
CA TRP A 65 0.86 14.54 -2.31
C TRP A 65 2.33 14.63 -2.68
N ARG A 66 3.17 14.91 -1.69
CA ARG A 66 4.63 15.03 -1.85
C ARG A 66 5.33 14.21 -0.77
N GLY A 67 6.47 13.60 -1.11
CA GLY A 67 7.36 12.99 -0.11
C GLY A 67 7.99 14.06 0.79
N ALA A 68 8.11 13.78 2.09
CA ALA A 68 8.63 14.76 3.04
C ALA A 68 10.08 15.18 2.74
N ASP A 69 10.89 14.27 2.19
CA ASP A 69 12.28 14.51 1.83
C ASP A 69 12.48 14.91 0.36
N TYR A 70 11.39 14.98 -0.41
CA TYR A 70 11.48 15.44 -1.80
C TYR A 70 11.67 16.95 -1.77
N HIS A 71 12.85 17.43 -2.16
CA HIS A 71 13.17 18.84 -2.35
C HIS A 71 13.34 19.10 -3.86
N ASP A 72 12.69 20.16 -4.37
CA ASP A 72 12.81 20.57 -5.78
C ASP A 72 14.11 21.35 -5.99
#